data_AF-A0A7M5WLQ1-F1
#
_entry.id   AF-A0A7M5WLQ1-F1
#
_cell.length_a   1.000
_cell.length_b   1.000
_cell.length_c   1.000
_cell.angle_alpha   90.00
_cell.angle_beta   90.00
_cell.angle_gamma   90.00
#
_symmetry.space_group_name_H-M   'P 1'
#
loop_
_entity.id
_entity.type
_entity.pdbx_description
1 polymer ?
#
loop_
_entity_poly.entity_id
_entity_poly.type
_entity_poly.pdbx_seq_one_letter_code
_entity_poly.pdbx_strand_id
1 'polypeptide(L)'
;MNPTLVPTPFKPDPNLNIIKDLPEGEEMVEAVLHRLADRVRIRRIQLFPLFEDYDRVHNGTVSRSQLHRVLSELELGSLVSAREFHVLYEKFDIVIGGKHDFNYTQFCDVLNNYACFDPNIP
;
A
#
# COMPACT_ATOMS: atom_id res chain seq x y z
N MET A 1 -12.10 22.95 -25.89
CA MET A 1 -12.99 22.11 -25.05
C MET A 1 -12.13 21.02 -24.45
N ASN A 2 -12.02 20.96 -23.13
CA ASN A 2 -11.20 19.96 -22.43
C ASN A 2 -12.14 18.81 -22.05
N PRO A 3 -11.94 17.56 -22.53
CA PRO A 3 -12.83 16.48 -22.18
C PRO A 3 -12.59 16.11 -20.71
N THR A 4 -13.59 16.36 -19.87
CA THR A 4 -13.60 15.91 -18.48
C THR A 4 -13.59 14.38 -18.51
N LEU A 5 -12.44 13.76 -18.22
CA LEU A 5 -12.40 12.32 -17.94
C LEU A 5 -13.23 12.09 -16.69
N VAL A 6 -14.45 11.60 -16.87
CA VAL A 6 -15.27 11.09 -15.78
C VAL A 6 -14.50 9.95 -15.11
N PRO A 7 -14.17 10.05 -13.81
CA PRO A 7 -13.49 8.96 -13.11
C PRO A 7 -14.40 7.74 -13.14
N THR A 8 -14.00 6.69 -13.86
CA THR A 8 -14.71 5.42 -13.78
C THR A 8 -14.47 4.82 -12.40
N PRO A 9 -15.52 4.38 -11.68
CA PRO A 9 -15.33 3.66 -10.42
C PRO A 9 -14.44 2.45 -10.66
N PHE A 10 -13.37 2.33 -9.86
CA PHE A 10 -12.50 1.14 -9.90
C PHE A 10 -13.35 -0.08 -9.53
N LYS A 11 -13.55 -0.97 -10.50
CA LYS A 11 -14.11 -2.30 -10.23
C LYS A 11 -12.94 -3.25 -10.02
N PRO A 12 -12.78 -3.84 -8.82
CA PRO A 12 -11.77 -4.87 -8.62
C PRO A 12 -12.05 -6.04 -9.58
N ASP A 13 -10.99 -6.58 -10.18
CA ASP A 13 -11.10 -7.80 -10.99
C ASP A 13 -11.53 -8.94 -10.07
N PRO A 14 -12.65 -9.64 -10.34
CA PRO A 14 -13.14 -10.72 -9.50
C PRO A 14 -12.11 -11.83 -9.24
N ASN A 15 -11.18 -12.06 -10.17
CA ASN A 15 -10.12 -13.06 -10.00
C ASN A 15 -9.08 -12.64 -8.95
N LEU A 16 -8.99 -11.35 -8.67
CA LEU A 16 -7.98 -10.77 -7.80
C LEU A 16 -8.35 -10.95 -6.32
N ASN A 17 -9.64 -10.85 -6.00
CA ASN A 17 -10.17 -11.18 -4.68
C ASN A 17 -9.94 -12.66 -4.32
N ILE A 18 -9.97 -13.56 -5.32
CA ILE A 18 -9.70 -15.00 -5.12
C ILE A 18 -8.24 -15.20 -4.69
N ILE A 19 -7.31 -14.45 -5.26
CA ILE A 19 -5.88 -14.61 -5.01
C ILE A 19 -5.53 -14.31 -3.56
N LYS A 20 -6.19 -13.33 -2.92
CA LYS A 20 -5.95 -13.00 -1.50
C LYS A 20 -6.18 -14.19 -0.57
N ASP A 21 -7.26 -14.94 -0.79
CA ASP A 21 -7.65 -16.04 0.08
C ASP A 21 -6.86 -17.33 -0.22
N LEU A 22 -5.97 -17.30 -1.21
CA LEU A 22 -5.05 -18.37 -1.54
C LEU A 22 -3.70 -18.16 -0.85
N PRO A 23 -2.96 -19.25 -0.53
CA PRO A 23 -1.59 -19.16 -0.03
C PRO A 23 -0.67 -18.29 -0.92
N GLU A 24 -0.88 -18.31 -2.24
CA GLU A 24 -0.15 -17.49 -3.21
C GLU A 24 -0.32 -15.98 -2.95
N GLY A 25 -1.49 -15.55 -2.45
CA GLY A 25 -1.75 -14.16 -2.10
C GLY A 25 -0.95 -13.70 -0.89
N GLU A 26 -0.89 -14.53 0.16
CA GLU A 26 -0.10 -14.23 1.35
C GLU A 26 1.41 -14.18 1.04
N GLU A 27 1.92 -15.15 0.29
CA GLU A 27 3.32 -15.16 -0.17
C GLU A 27 3.66 -13.92 -1.01
N MET A 28 2.75 -13.51 -1.90
CA MET A 28 2.93 -12.31 -2.72
C MET A 28 2.94 -11.04 -1.88
N VAL A 29 2.05 -10.93 -0.87
CA VAL A 29 2.03 -9.79 0.07
C VAL A 29 3.33 -9.74 0.88
N GLU A 30 3.80 -10.88 1.39
CA GLU A 30 5.05 -10.95 2.14
C GLU A 30 6.26 -10.53 1.29
N ALA A 31 6.34 -11.03 0.05
CA ALA A 31 7.42 -10.69 -0.87
C ALA A 31 7.47 -9.18 -1.21
N VAL A 32 6.31 -8.54 -1.40
CA VAL A 32 6.28 -7.09 -1.66
C VAL A 32 6.61 -6.28 -0.41
N LEU A 33 6.17 -6.71 0.79
CA LEU A 33 6.50 -6.04 2.05
C LEU A 33 8.01 -6.07 2.32
N HIS A 34 8.67 -7.22 2.15
CA HIS A 34 10.13 -7.31 2.24
C HIS A 34 10.84 -6.35 1.27
N ARG A 35 10.43 -6.37 0.00
CA ARG A 35 11.05 -5.53 -1.04
C ARG A 35 10.88 -4.03 -0.75
N LEU A 36 9.70 -3.62 -0.26
CA LEU A 36 9.43 -2.24 0.15
C LEU A 36 10.25 -1.88 1.39
N ALA A 37 10.29 -2.74 2.40
CA ALA A 37 11.04 -2.51 3.64
C ALA A 37 12.54 -2.37 3.39
N ASP A 38 13.12 -3.20 2.51
CA ASP A 38 14.50 -3.05 2.08
C ASP A 38 14.77 -1.69 1.44
N ARG A 39 13.87 -1.22 0.57
CA ARG A 39 14.00 0.10 -0.04
C ARG A 39 13.90 1.21 0.99
N VAL A 40 12.97 1.12 1.93
CA VAL A 40 12.78 2.06 3.05
C VAL A 40 14.04 2.13 3.91
N ARG A 41 14.61 0.98 4.28
CA ARG A 41 15.83 0.86 5.07
C ARG A 41 17.04 1.47 4.37
N ILE A 42 17.32 1.03 3.13
CA ILE A 42 18.50 1.44 2.36
C ILE A 42 18.50 2.95 2.12
N ARG A 43 17.33 3.53 1.84
CA ARG A 43 17.18 4.97 1.57
C ARG A 43 16.80 5.81 2.78
N ARG A 44 16.62 5.18 3.94
CA ARG A 44 16.16 5.82 5.20
C ARG A 44 14.90 6.66 4.99
N ILE A 45 13.93 6.10 4.27
CA ILE A 45 12.67 6.77 3.93
C ILE A 45 11.83 6.93 5.19
N GLN A 46 11.33 8.14 5.43
CA GLN A 46 10.32 8.40 6.46
C GLN A 46 8.93 8.25 5.83
N LEU A 47 8.25 7.14 6.12
CA LEU A 47 6.94 6.82 5.53
C LEU A 47 5.83 7.73 6.07
N PHE A 48 5.76 7.89 7.39
CA PHE A 48 4.65 8.53 8.11
C PHE A 48 4.32 9.96 7.65
N PRO A 49 5.31 10.90 7.53
CA PRO A 49 5.00 12.31 7.26
C PRO A 49 4.20 12.51 5.96
N LEU A 50 4.56 11.79 4.90
CA LEU A 50 3.85 11.95 3.63
C LEU A 50 2.43 11.38 3.71
N PHE A 51 2.19 10.29 4.44
CA PHE A 51 0.83 9.81 4.67
C PHE A 51 -0.01 10.81 5.48
N GLU A 52 0.56 11.45 6.50
CA GLU A 52 -0.14 12.47 7.29
C GLU A 52 -0.59 13.66 6.45
N ASP A 53 0.20 14.10 5.46
CA ASP A 53 -0.19 15.18 4.53
C ASP A 53 -1.47 14.82 3.73
N TYR A 54 -1.72 13.53 3.50
CA TYR A 54 -2.91 13.02 2.82
C TYR A 54 -4.08 12.70 3.77
N ASP A 55 -3.82 12.37 5.03
CA ASP A 55 -4.79 12.07 6.08
C ASP A 55 -5.24 13.32 6.85
N ARG A 56 -6.00 14.19 6.17
CA ARG A 56 -6.46 15.47 6.72
C ARG A 56 -7.38 15.37 7.94
N VAL A 57 -7.96 14.19 8.18
CA VAL A 57 -8.86 13.95 9.31
C VAL A 57 -8.18 13.20 10.45
N HIS A 58 -6.88 12.89 10.30
CA HIS A 58 -6.06 12.17 11.27
C HIS A 58 -6.70 10.86 11.75
N ASN A 59 -7.26 10.09 10.82
CA ASN A 59 -7.93 8.83 11.15
C ASN A 59 -7.06 7.60 10.87
N GLY A 60 -5.81 7.79 10.46
CA GLY A 60 -4.87 6.71 10.17
C GLY A 60 -5.11 6.00 8.84
N THR A 61 -5.89 6.60 7.94
CA THR A 61 -6.24 5.99 6.65
C THR A 61 -6.09 6.92 5.46
N VAL A 62 -5.92 6.34 4.28
CA VAL A 62 -5.90 7.05 2.99
C VAL A 62 -6.66 6.26 1.93
N SER A 63 -7.25 6.94 0.95
CA SER A 63 -7.91 6.25 -0.17
C SER A 63 -6.91 5.52 -1.07
N ARG A 64 -7.39 4.55 -1.87
CA ARG A 64 -6.58 3.80 -2.84
C ARG A 64 -5.74 4.68 -3.77
N SER A 65 -6.29 5.79 -4.25
CA SER A 65 -5.58 6.71 -5.14
C SER A 65 -4.51 7.53 -4.42
N GLN A 66 -4.76 7.89 -3.16
CA GLN A 66 -3.77 8.56 -2.30
C GLN A 66 -2.61 7.61 -1.96
N LEU A 67 -2.89 6.35 -1.62
CA LEU A 67 -1.85 5.33 -1.43
C LEU A 67 -0.94 5.24 -2.67
N HIS A 68 -1.51 5.15 -3.86
CA HIS A 68 -0.72 5.09 -5.10
C HIS A 68 0.16 6.33 -5.30
N ARG A 69 -0.35 7.53 -4.96
CA ARG A 69 0.43 8.77 -5.03
C ARG A 69 1.59 8.76 -4.04
N VAL A 70 1.32 8.41 -2.78
CA VAL A 70 2.35 8.29 -1.73
C VAL A 70 3.45 7.33 -2.16
N LEU A 71 3.10 6.13 -2.63
CA LEU A 71 4.11 5.17 -3.11
C LEU A 71 4.93 5.72 -4.30
N SER A 72 4.30 6.45 -5.22
CA SER A 72 5.00 7.07 -6.34
C SER A 72 5.97 8.16 -5.90
N GLU A 73 5.55 9.03 -4.98
CA GLU A 73 6.34 10.15 -4.45
C GLU A 73 7.53 9.67 -3.61
N LEU A 74 7.39 8.55 -2.90
CA LEU A 74 8.48 7.90 -2.16
C LEU A 74 9.39 7.03 -3.05
N GLU A 75 9.19 7.03 -4.37
CA GLU A 75 9.87 6.17 -5.33
C GLU A 75 9.77 4.66 -5.01
N LEU A 76 8.67 4.27 -4.37
CA LEU A 76 8.31 2.90 -4.04
C LEU A 76 7.37 2.27 -5.08
N GLY A 77 6.62 3.08 -5.82
CA GLY A 77 5.60 2.62 -6.77
C GLY A 77 6.14 1.71 -7.87
N SER A 78 7.39 1.92 -8.31
CA SER A 78 8.05 1.06 -9.32
C SER A 78 8.41 -0.33 -8.81
N LEU A 79 8.36 -0.56 -7.48
CA LEU A 79 8.61 -1.85 -6.86
C LEU A 79 7.36 -2.72 -6.74
N VAL A 80 6.20 -2.19 -7.11
CA VAL A 80 4.91 -2.85 -6.88
C VAL A 80 4.17 -2.96 -8.22
N SER A 81 3.97 -4.19 -8.68
CA SER A 81 3.13 -4.45 -9.86
C SER A 81 1.65 -4.17 -9.57
N ALA A 82 0.82 -4.03 -10.60
CA ALA A 82 -0.61 -3.80 -10.43
C ALA A 82 -1.31 -4.92 -9.63
N ARG A 83 -0.87 -6.18 -9.81
CA ARG A 83 -1.37 -7.36 -9.08
C ARG A 83 -0.99 -7.28 -7.60
N GLU A 84 0.28 -7.01 -7.31
CA GLU A 84 0.80 -6.85 -5.94
C GLU A 84 0.15 -5.67 -5.23
N PHE A 85 -0.03 -4.53 -5.92
CA PHE A 85 -0.68 -3.35 -5.36
C PHE A 85 -2.10 -3.67 -4.89
N HIS A 86 -2.83 -4.50 -5.63
CA HIS A 86 -4.17 -4.89 -5.23
C HIS A 86 -4.16 -5.75 -3.97
N VAL A 87 -3.41 -6.85 -3.94
CA VAL A 87 -3.39 -7.72 -2.75
C VAL A 87 -2.83 -7.00 -1.52
N LEU A 88 -1.86 -6.09 -1.73
CA LEU A 88 -1.33 -5.23 -0.68
C LEU A 88 -2.43 -4.29 -0.16
N TYR A 89 -3.19 -3.65 -1.05
CA TYR A 89 -4.32 -2.81 -0.65
C TYR A 89 -5.32 -3.60 0.18
N GLU A 90 -5.73 -4.79 -0.30
CA GLU A 90 -6.71 -5.62 0.40
C GLU A 90 -6.22 -6.18 1.75
N LYS A 91 -4.90 -6.28 1.95
CA LYS A 91 -4.31 -6.71 3.24
C LYS A 91 -4.55 -5.67 4.34
N PHE A 92 -4.49 -4.38 3.99
CA PHE A 92 -4.64 -3.26 4.92
C PHE A 92 -5.95 -2.49 4.70
N ASP A 93 -6.90 -3.08 3.97
CA ASP A 93 -8.20 -2.47 3.71
C ASP A 93 -9.04 -2.42 4.99
N ILE A 94 -9.66 -1.28 5.24
CA ILE A 94 -10.53 -1.03 6.38
C ILE A 94 -11.76 -0.25 5.93
N VAL A 95 -12.92 -0.59 6.50
CA VAL A 95 -14.17 0.10 6.18
C VAL A 95 -14.46 1.18 7.22
N ILE A 96 -14.41 2.45 6.82
CA ILE A 96 -14.75 3.61 7.64
C ILE A 96 -15.95 4.33 7.03
N GLY A 97 -17.05 4.44 7.78
CA GLY A 97 -18.27 5.12 7.30
C GLY A 97 -18.85 4.51 6.02
N GLY A 98 -18.67 3.20 5.81
CA GLY A 98 -19.13 2.47 4.62
C GLY A 98 -18.23 2.64 3.39
N LYS A 99 -17.05 3.23 3.53
CA LYS A 99 -16.05 3.36 2.47
C LYS A 99 -14.81 2.53 2.79
N HIS A 100 -14.25 1.91 1.77
CA HIS A 100 -12.98 1.21 1.82
C HIS A 100 -11.83 2.21 1.74
N ASP A 101 -10.98 2.23 2.76
CA ASP A 101 -9.75 3.01 2.82
C ASP A 101 -8.58 2.10 3.26
N PHE A 102 -7.36 2.57 3.05
CA PHE A 102 -6.13 1.85 3.38
C PHE A 102 -5.59 2.31 4.74
N ASN A 103 -5.40 1.37 5.66
CA ASN A 103 -4.80 1.62 6.97
C ASN A 103 -3.27 1.80 6.85
N TYR A 104 -2.84 3.04 6.59
CA TYR A 104 -1.42 3.33 6.40
C TYR A 104 -0.62 3.22 7.70
N THR A 105 -1.25 3.43 8.86
CA THR A 105 -0.53 3.35 10.16
C THR A 105 -0.01 1.93 10.38
N GLN A 106 -0.88 0.93 10.20
CA GLN A 106 -0.51 -0.48 10.28
C GLN A 106 0.51 -0.87 9.19
N PHE A 107 0.34 -0.35 7.98
CA PHE A 107 1.30 -0.57 6.89
C PHE A 107 2.69 -0.03 7.23
N CYS A 108 2.79 1.18 7.77
CA CYS A 108 4.06 1.78 8.16
C CYS A 108 4.71 1.02 9.32
N ASP A 109 3.93 0.58 10.31
CA ASP A 109 4.45 -0.22 11.43
C ASP A 109 5.03 -1.56 10.95
N VAL A 110 4.32 -2.23 10.03
CA VAL A 110 4.81 -3.48 9.41
C VAL A 110 6.09 -3.23 8.62
N LEU A 111 6.13 -2.21 7.76
CA LEU A 111 7.34 -1.90 6.99
C LEU A 111 8.52 -1.52 7.89
N ASN A 112 8.28 -0.77 8.97
CA ASN A 112 9.33 -0.42 9.92
C ASN A 112 9.86 -1.67 10.65
N ASN A 113 8.98 -2.57 11.08
CA ASN A 113 9.40 -3.85 11.67
C ASN A 113 10.22 -4.69 10.68
N TYR A 114 9.80 -4.78 9.42
CA TYR A 114 10.55 -5.49 8.39
C TYR A 114 11.88 -4.79 8.06
N ALA A 115 11.93 -3.46 8.09
CA ALA A 115 13.15 -2.70 7.85
C ALA A 115 14.15 -2.81 9.02
N CYS A 116 13.65 -3.08 10.23
CA CYS A 116 14.49 -3.39 11.40
C CYS A 116 14.86 -4.87 11.48
N PHE A 117 14.04 -5.77 10.93
CA PHE A 117 14.34 -7.18 10.75
C PHE A 117 15.20 -7.37 9.50
N ASP A 118 16.52 -7.28 9.64
CA ASP A 118 17.43 -7.64 8.55
C ASP A 118 17.78 -9.15 8.65
N PRO A 119 17.20 -10.04 7.83
CA PRO A 119 17.55 -11.46 7.84
C PRO A 119 18.99 -11.72 7.34
N ASN A 120 19.68 -10.68 6.84
CA ASN A 120 21.06 -10.73 6.36
C ASN A 120 22.05 -9.99 7.28
N ILE A 121 21.61 -9.46 8.43
CA ILE A 121 22.50 -9.10 9.53
C ILE A 121 22.56 -10.32 10.47
N PRO A 122 23.72 -10.98 10.60
CA PRO A 122 23.87 -12.15 11.48
C PRO A 122 23.66 -11.81 12.96
#